data_AF-A0A9Y1MX06-F1
#
_entry.id   AF-A0A9Y1MX06-F1
#
_cell.length_a   1.000
_cell.length_b   1.000
_cell.length_c   1.000
_cell.angle_alpha   90.00
_cell.angle_beta   90.00
_cell.angle_gamma   90.00
#
_symmetry.space_group_name_H-M   'P 1'
#
loop_
_entity.id
_entity.type
_entity.pdbx_description
1 polymer ?
#
loop_
_entity_poly.entity_id
_entity_poly.type
_entity_poly.pdbx_seq_one_letter_code
_entity_poly.pdbx_strand_id
1 'polypeptide(L)'
;MSSTENKNSKSFTSTNLSFPFTGIIGQEEMKVALLLNVIDPKIGGIIIMGDRGTGKTTTIRAIVDILPEICVVPNDPFNTCPTETEMPDIEPSSNEQDNDRKEGTYKKVPMVDLPLGATEDRVCGTIDIEKALKEGTKAFEPGLLAKANRGLLYVDEVNLLDDHLVDILLDSAASGWNTVEREGVSIRHPAQFVLIGSGNPEEGELRPQLLDRFGMHAEITTVKDPNLRVQIVEERSKFEQDPKEYIKGFQELQENLRKQIVEAQELLPQVRVSHDLKTKISQICSELNIDGLRGDIVINRASKAHASLRGRVDVTQEDIEQVVTLCLRHRLRKDPLETTDSGAKVQQVLKETL
;
A
#
# COMPACT_ATOMS: atom_id res chain seq x y z
N MET A 1 -21.09 -33.71 -45.99
CA MET A 1 -20.15 -32.57 -45.93
C MET A 1 -20.83 -31.48 -45.12
N SER A 2 -20.77 -31.66 -43.81
CA SER A 2 -21.52 -30.92 -42.81
C SER A 2 -20.61 -29.91 -42.14
N SER A 3 -21.05 -28.66 -42.21
CA SER A 3 -20.85 -27.57 -41.27
C SER A 3 -20.46 -28.01 -39.86
N THR A 4 -19.33 -27.50 -39.36
CA THR A 4 -19.05 -27.43 -37.93
C THR A 4 -18.67 -25.99 -37.59
N GLU A 5 -19.59 -25.39 -36.84
CA GLU A 5 -19.52 -24.05 -36.27
C GLU A 5 -18.30 -23.91 -35.35
N ASN A 6 -17.58 -22.81 -35.56
CA ASN A 6 -16.53 -22.34 -34.67
C ASN A 6 -17.19 -21.61 -33.48
N LYS A 7 -17.55 -22.35 -32.43
CA LYS A 7 -18.02 -21.83 -31.13
C LYS A 7 -17.02 -22.22 -30.04
N ASN A 8 -16.10 -21.31 -29.70
CA ASN A 8 -15.64 -21.07 -28.33
C ASN A 8 -14.47 -20.04 -28.32
N SER A 9 -14.79 -18.79 -28.63
CA SER A 9 -14.04 -17.65 -28.09
C SER A 9 -14.76 -17.13 -26.84
N LYS A 10 -14.77 -17.95 -25.78
CA LYS A 10 -15.15 -17.44 -24.45
C LYS A 10 -13.97 -16.63 -23.93
N SER A 11 -14.11 -15.32 -23.99
CA SER A 11 -13.30 -14.34 -23.27
C SER A 11 -13.14 -14.77 -21.81
N PHE A 12 -11.91 -15.11 -21.41
CA PHE A 12 -11.52 -15.17 -20.01
C PHE A 12 -11.49 -13.74 -19.45
N THR A 13 -12.66 -13.13 -19.23
CA THR A 13 -12.80 -12.12 -18.19
C THR A 13 -13.04 -12.87 -16.89
N SER A 14 -11.99 -13.52 -16.37
CA SER A 14 -11.97 -13.95 -14.99
C SER A 14 -12.00 -12.67 -14.14
N THR A 15 -13.19 -12.19 -13.78
CA THR A 15 -13.34 -11.42 -12.55
C THR A 15 -12.74 -12.29 -11.46
N ASN A 16 -11.49 -12.00 -11.08
CA ASN A 16 -10.84 -12.61 -9.95
C ASN A 16 -11.68 -12.24 -8.74
N LEU A 17 -12.57 -13.15 -8.34
CA LEU A 17 -13.40 -13.00 -7.16
C LEU A 17 -12.45 -13.05 -5.97
N SER A 18 -12.19 -11.89 -5.37
CA SER A 18 -11.37 -11.79 -4.18
C SER A 18 -12.22 -12.11 -2.94
N PHE A 19 -11.55 -12.48 -1.86
CA PHE A 19 -12.23 -12.66 -0.57
C PHE A 19 -12.60 -11.28 0.00
N PRO A 20 -13.82 -11.07 0.51
CA PRO A 20 -14.23 -9.75 1.01
C PRO A 20 -13.41 -9.33 2.23
N PHE A 21 -12.83 -8.13 2.21
CA PHE A 21 -11.96 -7.64 3.28
C PHE A 21 -12.67 -7.55 4.65
N THR A 22 -13.95 -7.17 4.65
CA THR A 22 -14.78 -7.13 5.87
C THR A 22 -15.11 -8.51 6.44
N GLY A 23 -14.99 -9.57 5.62
CA GLY A 23 -15.17 -10.95 6.06
C GLY A 23 -13.91 -11.59 6.64
N ILE A 24 -12.76 -10.92 6.55
CA ILE A 24 -11.50 -11.44 7.08
C ILE A 24 -11.58 -11.39 8.61
N ILE A 25 -11.43 -12.53 9.26
CA ILE A 25 -11.49 -12.63 10.72
C ILE A 25 -10.09 -12.45 11.30
N GLY A 26 -9.96 -11.56 12.29
CA GLY A 26 -8.68 -11.22 12.90
C GLY A 26 -7.83 -10.29 12.04
N GLN A 27 -6.53 -10.24 12.33
CA GLN A 27 -5.56 -9.34 11.68
C GLN A 27 -5.89 -7.85 11.81
N GLU A 28 -6.47 -7.43 12.94
CA GLU A 28 -6.93 -6.04 13.14
C GLU A 28 -5.78 -5.03 12.97
N GLU A 29 -4.57 -5.35 13.46
CA GLU A 29 -3.37 -4.52 13.25
C GLU A 29 -3.08 -4.28 11.76
N MET A 30 -3.13 -5.33 10.95
CA MET A 30 -2.88 -5.25 9.51
C MET A 30 -3.97 -4.44 8.80
N LYS A 31 -5.24 -4.68 9.14
CA LYS A 31 -6.37 -3.96 8.53
C LYS A 31 -6.30 -2.47 8.83
N VAL A 32 -6.05 -2.10 10.09
CA VAL A 32 -5.89 -0.70 10.48
C VAL A 32 -4.72 -0.08 9.74
N ALA A 33 -3.54 -0.70 9.74
CA ALA A 33 -2.37 -0.18 9.04
C ALA A 33 -2.65 0.08 7.54
N LEU A 34 -3.30 -0.89 6.87
CA LEU A 34 -3.69 -0.78 5.46
C LEU A 34 -4.65 0.38 5.21
N LEU A 35 -5.71 0.48 6.01
CA LEU A 35 -6.69 1.57 5.88
C LEU A 35 -6.04 2.95 6.10
N LEU A 36 -5.15 3.08 7.09
CA LEU A 36 -4.46 4.34 7.36
C LEU A 36 -3.57 4.78 6.19
N ASN A 37 -2.84 3.86 5.57
CA ASN A 37 -2.00 4.19 4.40
C ASN A 37 -2.81 4.47 3.14
N VAL A 38 -4.01 3.91 3.03
CA VAL A 38 -4.95 4.28 1.95
C VAL A 38 -5.48 5.70 2.15
N ILE A 39 -5.74 6.10 3.39
CA ILE A 39 -6.22 7.45 3.72
C ILE A 39 -5.11 8.49 3.55
N ASP A 40 -3.93 8.22 4.11
CA ASP A 40 -2.74 9.06 3.96
C ASP A 40 -1.55 8.24 3.43
N PRO A 41 -1.35 8.19 2.10
CA PRO A 41 -0.21 7.51 1.48
C PRO A 41 1.16 8.03 1.94
N LYS A 42 1.20 9.28 2.46
CA LYS A 42 2.44 9.90 2.93
C LYS A 42 2.90 9.35 4.28
N ILE A 43 2.16 8.43 4.90
CA ILE A 43 2.63 7.68 6.07
C ILE A 43 3.92 6.90 5.74
N GLY A 44 4.08 6.44 4.50
CA GLY A 44 5.32 5.81 4.03
C GLY A 44 5.28 4.29 3.98
N GLY A 45 4.11 3.71 3.71
CA GLY A 45 3.96 2.28 3.47
C GLY A 45 3.96 1.42 4.72
N ILE A 46 3.79 0.11 4.50
CA ILE A 46 3.58 -0.89 5.56
C ILE A 46 4.48 -2.08 5.32
N ILE A 47 5.10 -2.57 6.39
CA ILE A 47 5.70 -3.90 6.46
C ILE A 47 4.77 -4.83 7.22
N ILE A 48 4.54 -6.02 6.69
CA ILE A 48 3.69 -7.04 7.27
C ILE A 48 4.53 -8.28 7.56
N MET A 49 4.92 -8.44 8.82
CA MET A 49 5.65 -9.61 9.30
C MET A 49 4.70 -10.65 9.91
N GLY A 50 5.07 -11.92 9.88
CA GLY A 50 4.23 -13.01 10.40
C GLY A 50 4.39 -14.32 9.65
N ASP A 51 3.82 -15.37 10.23
CA ASP A 51 4.02 -16.75 9.78
C ASP A 51 3.39 -17.03 8.39
N ARG A 52 3.89 -18.07 7.73
CA ARG A 52 3.28 -18.61 6.51
C ARG A 52 1.87 -19.13 6.79
N GLY A 53 0.96 -18.94 5.83
CA GLY A 53 -0.44 -19.39 5.95
C GLY A 53 -1.34 -18.49 6.81
N THR A 54 -0.85 -17.33 7.25
CA THR A 54 -1.66 -16.33 7.98
C THR A 54 -2.65 -15.59 7.08
N GLY A 55 -2.51 -15.64 5.75
CA GLY A 55 -3.46 -15.04 4.80
C GLY A 55 -3.14 -13.60 4.37
N LYS A 56 -1.89 -13.13 4.56
CA LYS A 56 -1.45 -11.75 4.25
C LYS A 56 -1.81 -11.30 2.84
N THR A 57 -1.43 -12.09 1.83
CA THR A 57 -1.68 -11.78 0.42
C THR A 57 -3.18 -11.73 0.11
N THR A 58 -3.99 -12.54 0.78
CA THR A 58 -5.45 -12.51 0.65
C THR A 58 -6.02 -11.17 1.12
N THR A 59 -5.58 -10.69 2.28
CA THR A 59 -6.02 -9.40 2.85
C THR A 59 -5.61 -8.22 2.00
N ILE A 60 -4.38 -8.23 1.44
CA ILE A 60 -3.89 -7.17 0.56
C ILE A 60 -4.69 -7.14 -0.75
N ARG A 61 -4.99 -8.30 -1.33
CA ARG A 61 -5.83 -8.37 -2.54
C ARG A 61 -7.26 -7.94 -2.27
N ALA A 62 -7.78 -8.23 -1.09
CA ALA A 62 -9.13 -7.86 -0.69
C ALA A 62 -9.32 -6.35 -0.56
N ILE A 63 -8.29 -5.58 -0.18
CA ILE A 63 -8.43 -4.14 -0.01
C ILE A 63 -8.71 -3.41 -1.33
N VAL A 64 -8.17 -3.92 -2.45
CA VAL A 64 -8.32 -3.32 -3.78
C VAL A 64 -9.79 -3.19 -4.19
N ASP A 65 -10.63 -4.13 -3.77
CA ASP A 65 -12.05 -4.10 -4.09
C ASP A 65 -12.85 -3.10 -3.25
N ILE A 66 -12.34 -2.64 -2.10
CA ILE A 66 -12.98 -1.58 -1.31
C ILE A 66 -12.59 -0.20 -1.82
N LEU A 67 -11.38 -0.05 -2.37
CA LEU A 67 -10.86 1.25 -2.79
C LEU A 67 -11.78 1.94 -3.81
N PRO A 68 -11.90 3.29 -3.73
CA PRO A 68 -12.66 4.05 -4.71
C PRO A 68 -12.01 3.95 -6.09
N GLU A 69 -12.82 4.00 -7.14
CA GLU A 69 -12.32 4.02 -8.51
C GLU A 69 -11.59 5.35 -8.79
N ILE A 70 -10.48 5.28 -9.52
CA ILE A 70 -9.69 6.43 -9.92
C ILE A 70 -10.08 6.90 -11.32
N CYS A 71 -10.20 8.20 -11.49
CA CYS A 71 -10.38 8.81 -12.81
C CYS A 71 -9.02 8.87 -13.53
N VAL A 72 -8.95 8.26 -14.71
CA VAL A 72 -7.74 8.16 -15.53
C VAL A 72 -8.01 8.54 -16.98
N VAL A 73 -7.02 9.17 -17.61
CA VAL A 73 -7.03 9.39 -19.06
C VAL A 73 -7.00 8.03 -19.76
N PRO A 74 -7.90 7.77 -20.74
CA PRO A 74 -7.89 6.51 -21.46
C PRO A 74 -6.53 6.28 -22.16
N ASN A 75 -6.05 5.04 -22.12
CA ASN A 75 -4.79 4.58 -22.72
C ASN A 75 -3.49 5.20 -22.19
N ASP A 76 -3.53 5.94 -21.07
CA ASP A 76 -2.30 6.45 -20.43
C ASP A 76 -1.62 5.37 -19.55
N PRO A 77 -0.36 4.98 -19.82
CA PRO A 77 0.38 4.02 -18.99
C PRO A 77 0.65 4.53 -17.56
N PHE A 78 0.59 5.84 -17.31
CA PHE A 78 0.90 6.45 -16.02
C PHE A 78 -0.34 6.69 -15.14
N ASN A 79 -1.55 6.34 -15.60
CA ASN A 79 -2.82 6.59 -14.87
C ASN A 79 -3.00 8.07 -14.45
N THR A 80 -2.57 9.02 -15.29
CA THR A 80 -2.62 10.46 -14.99
C THR A 80 -4.07 10.92 -14.83
N CYS A 81 -4.30 11.78 -13.84
CA CYS A 81 -5.60 12.41 -13.65
C CYS A 81 -5.83 13.47 -14.74
N PRO A 82 -6.99 13.50 -15.41
CA PRO A 82 -7.29 14.55 -16.40
C PRO A 82 -7.23 15.98 -15.84
N THR A 83 -7.33 16.12 -14.52
CA THR A 83 -7.40 17.40 -13.80
C THR A 83 -6.04 17.86 -13.24
N GLU A 84 -5.02 16.99 -13.17
CA GLU A 84 -3.72 17.33 -12.62
C GLU A 84 -2.80 17.91 -13.69
N THR A 85 -2.12 19.02 -13.35
CA THR A 85 -1.18 19.74 -14.24
C THR A 85 0.23 19.16 -14.22
N GLU A 86 0.50 18.17 -13.36
CA GLU A 86 1.82 17.51 -13.25
C GLU A 86 1.96 16.49 -14.37
N MET A 87 2.38 16.97 -15.55
CA MET A 87 2.63 16.11 -16.69
C MET A 87 4.00 15.42 -16.58
N PRO A 88 4.11 14.14 -16.95
CA PRO A 88 5.40 13.48 -17.05
C PRO A 88 6.31 14.18 -18.07
N ASP A 89 7.63 14.02 -17.93
CA ASP A 89 8.62 14.58 -18.88
C ASP A 89 8.52 13.98 -20.30
N ILE A 90 7.71 12.92 -20.44
CA ILE A 90 7.46 12.21 -21.69
C ILE A 90 6.15 12.75 -22.28
N GLU A 91 6.23 13.33 -23.48
CA GLU A 91 5.03 13.59 -24.27
C GLU A 91 4.35 12.25 -24.56
N PRO A 92 3.05 12.07 -24.26
CA PRO A 92 2.36 10.84 -24.61
C PRO A 92 2.53 10.63 -26.11
N SER A 93 3.03 9.44 -26.47
CA SER A 93 3.34 9.04 -27.84
C SER A 93 2.20 9.47 -28.77
N SER A 94 2.54 10.35 -29.69
CA SER A 94 1.70 10.98 -30.71
C SER A 94 0.54 10.14 -31.23
N ASN A 95 -0.67 10.68 -31.09
CA ASN A 95 -1.86 10.58 -31.96
C ASN A 95 -3.15 10.36 -31.16
N GLU A 96 -3.66 11.37 -30.45
CA GLU A 96 -5.10 11.47 -30.22
C GLU A 96 -5.47 12.91 -29.89
N GLN A 97 -6.47 13.39 -30.62
CA GLN A 97 -6.84 14.80 -30.76
C GLN A 97 -7.21 15.41 -29.40
N ASP A 98 -6.86 16.68 -29.21
CA ASP A 98 -7.15 17.53 -28.03
C ASP A 98 -8.65 17.61 -27.61
N ASN A 99 -9.55 16.89 -28.27
CA ASN A 99 -10.97 16.83 -27.93
C ASN A 99 -11.38 15.62 -27.06
N ASP A 100 -10.63 14.51 -27.01
CA ASP A 100 -10.98 13.32 -26.21
C ASP A 100 -10.34 13.28 -24.82
N ARG A 101 -9.40 14.19 -24.52
CA ARG A 101 -8.75 14.31 -23.19
C ARG A 101 -9.71 14.64 -22.04
N LYS A 102 -10.99 14.91 -22.32
CA LYS A 102 -11.99 15.36 -21.33
C LYS A 102 -12.87 14.24 -20.79
N GLU A 103 -12.94 13.08 -21.43
CA GLU A 103 -13.70 11.94 -20.92
C GLU A 103 -12.78 11.02 -20.11
N GLY A 104 -12.57 11.38 -18.84
CA GLY A 104 -11.88 10.51 -17.90
C GLY A 104 -12.66 9.20 -17.71
N THR A 105 -11.96 8.07 -17.80
CA THR A 105 -12.54 6.76 -17.50
C THR A 105 -12.30 6.43 -16.03
N TYR A 106 -13.30 5.85 -15.36
CA TYR A 106 -13.11 5.34 -14.00
C TYR A 106 -12.54 3.93 -14.08
N LYS A 107 -11.41 3.72 -13.40
CA LYS A 107 -10.72 2.44 -13.35
C LYS A 107 -10.50 2.05 -11.89
N LYS A 108 -10.55 0.76 -11.59
CA LYS A 108 -10.13 0.25 -10.27
C LYS A 108 -8.66 0.62 -10.01
N VAL A 109 -8.36 0.87 -8.74
CA VAL A 109 -6.99 1.10 -8.27
C VAL A 109 -6.09 -0.06 -8.73
N PRO A 110 -4.97 0.23 -9.42
CA PRO A 110 -4.06 -0.82 -9.86
C PRO A 110 -3.33 -1.41 -8.65
N MET A 111 -3.31 -2.74 -8.57
CA MET A 111 -2.45 -3.49 -7.68
C MET A 111 -1.37 -4.17 -8.51
N VAL A 112 -0.12 -3.83 -8.25
CA VAL A 112 1.04 -4.37 -8.96
C VAL A 112 1.84 -5.25 -8.00
N ASP A 113 2.01 -6.52 -8.37
CA ASP A 113 2.85 -7.45 -7.64
C ASP A 113 4.29 -7.38 -8.19
N LEU A 114 5.27 -7.15 -7.31
CA LEU A 114 6.69 -7.16 -7.64
C LEU A 114 7.27 -8.56 -7.40
N PRO A 115 7.72 -9.27 -8.44
CA PRO A 115 8.35 -10.57 -8.27
C PRO A 115 9.76 -10.43 -7.71
N LEU A 116 10.22 -11.42 -6.93
CA LEU A 116 11.56 -11.45 -6.34
C LEU A 116 12.70 -11.30 -7.36
N GLY A 117 12.54 -11.89 -8.55
CA GLY A 117 13.52 -11.81 -9.64
C GLY A 117 13.30 -10.63 -10.60
N ALA A 118 12.64 -9.55 -10.17
CA ALA A 118 12.47 -8.37 -11.00
C ALA A 118 13.83 -7.69 -11.21
N THR A 119 14.19 -7.40 -12.46
CA THR A 119 15.33 -6.55 -12.77
C THR A 119 14.97 -5.08 -12.55
N GLU A 120 15.96 -4.24 -12.24
CA GLU A 120 15.80 -2.78 -12.11
C GLU A 120 15.06 -2.19 -13.32
N ASP A 121 15.44 -2.61 -14.53
CA ASP A 121 14.83 -2.26 -15.82
C ASP A 121 13.32 -2.51 -15.86
N ARG A 122 12.86 -3.63 -15.29
CA ARG A 122 11.44 -3.97 -15.26
C ARG A 122 10.70 -3.15 -14.20
N VAL A 123 11.36 -2.77 -13.12
CA VAL A 123 10.79 -1.97 -12.03
C VAL A 123 10.66 -0.51 -12.46
N CYS A 124 11.77 0.11 -12.85
CA CYS A 124 11.88 1.52 -13.19
C CYS A 124 11.39 1.84 -14.60
N GLY A 125 11.56 0.91 -15.54
CA GLY A 125 11.37 1.13 -16.97
C GLY A 125 12.70 1.25 -17.71
N THR A 126 12.64 1.05 -19.03
CA THR A 126 13.80 1.06 -19.93
C THR A 126 13.64 2.12 -21.01
N ILE A 127 14.76 2.53 -21.60
CA ILE A 127 14.78 3.44 -22.74
C ILE A 127 15.14 2.62 -23.98
N ASP A 128 14.28 2.62 -24.99
CA ASP A 128 14.55 1.97 -26.28
C ASP A 128 15.41 2.90 -27.13
N ILE A 129 16.73 2.67 -27.06
CA ILE A 129 17.75 3.46 -27.75
C ILE A 129 17.58 3.38 -29.27
N GLU A 130 17.18 2.23 -29.81
CA GLU A 130 17.03 2.06 -31.25
C GLU A 130 15.92 2.94 -31.80
N LYS A 131 14.78 3.01 -31.09
CA LYS A 131 13.69 3.93 -31.45
C LYS A 131 14.08 5.38 -31.19
N ALA A 132 14.76 5.69 -30.08
CA ALA A 132 15.21 7.04 -29.78
C ALA A 132 16.15 7.60 -30.87
N LEU A 133 17.04 6.78 -31.42
CA LEU A 133 17.96 7.16 -32.51
C LEU A 133 17.29 7.20 -33.89
N LYS A 134 16.31 6.34 -34.18
CA LYS A 134 15.61 6.27 -35.47
C LYS A 134 14.50 7.32 -35.62
N GLU A 135 13.70 7.50 -34.57
CA GLU A 135 12.48 8.33 -34.60
C GLU A 135 12.69 9.70 -33.93
N GLY A 136 13.80 9.90 -33.21
CA GLY A 136 14.10 11.15 -32.50
C GLY A 136 13.19 11.41 -31.29
N THR A 137 12.26 10.51 -31.00
CA THR A 137 11.35 10.54 -29.85
C THR A 137 11.88 9.66 -28.73
N LYS A 138 11.86 10.15 -27.48
CA LYS A 138 12.24 9.38 -26.29
C LYS A 138 11.27 8.21 -26.09
N ALA A 139 11.56 7.05 -26.67
CA ALA A 139 10.76 5.84 -26.52
C ALA A 139 11.05 5.18 -25.16
N PHE A 140 10.32 5.60 -24.13
CA PHE A 140 10.39 5.02 -22.80
C PHE A 140 9.39 3.87 -22.66
N GLU A 141 9.85 2.70 -22.22
CA GLU A 141 8.98 1.58 -21.88
C GLU A 141 8.63 1.63 -20.39
N PRO A 142 7.34 1.80 -20.04
CA PRO A 142 6.94 1.98 -18.65
C PRO A 142 7.14 0.71 -17.83
N GLY A 143 7.85 0.86 -16.70
CA GLY A 143 8.08 -0.21 -15.73
C GLY A 143 6.88 -0.52 -14.83
N LEU A 144 7.12 -1.34 -13.81
CA LEU A 144 6.13 -1.65 -12.77
C LEU A 144 5.74 -0.41 -11.96
N LEU A 145 6.69 0.50 -11.70
CA LEU A 145 6.42 1.73 -10.95
C LEU A 145 5.44 2.66 -11.67
N ALA A 146 5.53 2.76 -12.99
CA ALA A 146 4.59 3.55 -13.80
C ALA A 146 3.17 2.97 -13.70
N LYS A 147 3.04 1.63 -13.75
CA LYS A 147 1.75 0.94 -13.61
C LYS A 147 1.15 1.04 -12.21
N ALA A 148 2.01 1.11 -11.19
CA ALA A 148 1.62 1.24 -9.80
C ALA A 148 1.18 2.67 -9.43
N ASN A 149 1.40 3.67 -10.30
CA ASN A 149 1.02 5.04 -10.01
C ASN A 149 -0.47 5.15 -9.67
N ARG A 150 -0.75 5.88 -8.58
CA ARG A 150 -2.05 6.04 -7.91
C ARG A 150 -2.68 4.71 -7.48
N GLY A 151 -1.83 3.75 -7.12
CA GLY A 151 -2.25 2.42 -6.69
C GLY A 151 -1.42 1.81 -5.57
N LEU A 152 -1.40 0.48 -5.55
CA LEU A 152 -0.70 -0.31 -4.55
C LEU A 152 0.45 -1.07 -5.21
N LEU A 153 1.62 -1.03 -4.59
CA LEU A 153 2.76 -1.87 -4.96
C LEU A 153 2.99 -2.90 -3.85
N TYR A 154 2.75 -4.17 -4.18
CA TYR A 154 2.97 -5.29 -3.27
C TYR A 154 4.33 -5.94 -3.56
N VAL A 155 5.14 -6.09 -2.52
CA VAL A 155 6.41 -6.82 -2.57
C VAL A 155 6.28 -8.02 -1.66
N ASP A 156 6.32 -9.21 -2.26
CA ASP A 156 6.36 -10.46 -1.50
C ASP A 156 7.79 -10.75 -1.05
N GLU A 157 7.94 -11.25 0.18
CA GLU A 157 9.23 -11.60 0.78
C GLU A 157 10.30 -10.50 0.62
N VAL A 158 10.03 -9.29 1.13
CA VAL A 158 10.95 -8.12 1.08
C VAL A 158 12.35 -8.44 1.61
N ASN A 159 12.45 -9.43 2.51
CA ASN A 159 13.71 -9.92 3.07
C ASN A 159 14.69 -10.44 2.00
N LEU A 160 14.18 -10.90 0.85
CA LEU A 160 14.95 -11.52 -0.22
C LEU A 160 15.22 -10.56 -1.39
N LEU A 161 14.67 -9.34 -1.34
CA LEU A 161 14.83 -8.37 -2.43
C LEU A 161 16.22 -7.72 -2.39
N ASP A 162 16.79 -7.45 -3.56
CA ASP A 162 18.09 -6.79 -3.68
C ASP A 162 18.06 -5.36 -3.11
N ASP A 163 19.12 -4.99 -2.38
CA ASP A 163 19.22 -3.71 -1.66
C ASP A 163 18.95 -2.48 -2.56
N HIS A 164 19.52 -2.48 -3.77
CA HIS A 164 19.35 -1.38 -4.72
C HIS A 164 17.89 -1.20 -5.18
N LEU A 165 17.14 -2.30 -5.35
CA LEU A 165 15.73 -2.21 -5.73
C LEU A 165 14.91 -1.63 -4.60
N VAL A 166 15.16 -2.06 -3.36
CA VAL A 166 14.40 -1.56 -2.22
C VAL A 166 14.62 -0.06 -2.02
N ASP A 167 15.85 0.41 -2.19
CA ASP A 167 16.17 1.85 -2.09
C ASP A 167 15.40 2.66 -3.15
N ILE A 168 15.39 2.22 -4.41
CA ILE A 168 14.64 2.88 -5.49
C ILE A 168 13.14 2.90 -5.19
N LEU A 169 12.58 1.78 -4.69
CA LEU A 169 11.16 1.68 -4.35
C LEU A 169 10.80 2.64 -3.21
N LEU A 170 11.63 2.73 -2.17
CA LEU A 170 11.39 3.60 -1.02
C LEU A 170 11.57 5.08 -1.38
N ASP A 171 12.55 5.42 -2.21
CA ASP A 171 12.77 6.79 -2.68
C ASP A 171 11.63 7.23 -3.61
N SER A 172 11.15 6.33 -4.48
CA SER A 172 9.99 6.59 -5.35
C SER A 172 8.70 6.74 -4.53
N ALA A 173 8.48 5.89 -3.52
CA ALA A 173 7.30 5.99 -2.65
C ALA A 173 7.32 7.25 -1.78
N ALA A 174 8.49 7.71 -1.33
CA ALA A 174 8.62 8.90 -0.51
C ALA A 174 8.54 10.20 -1.32
N SER A 175 9.17 10.24 -2.50
CA SER A 175 9.17 11.41 -3.39
C SER A 175 7.89 11.52 -4.21
N GLY A 176 7.23 10.39 -4.50
CA GLY A 176 6.10 10.29 -5.42
C GLY A 176 6.51 10.36 -6.90
N TRP A 177 7.80 10.34 -7.20
CA TRP A 177 8.36 10.45 -8.55
C TRP A 177 9.41 9.36 -8.77
N ASN A 178 9.30 8.67 -9.89
CA ASN A 178 10.39 7.81 -10.34
C ASN A 178 11.26 8.58 -11.33
N THR A 179 12.58 8.52 -11.13
CA THR A 179 13.56 9.19 -11.99
C THR A 179 14.49 8.14 -12.57
N VAL A 180 14.49 8.02 -13.89
CA VAL A 180 15.33 7.07 -14.62
C VAL A 180 16.41 7.85 -15.35
N GLU A 181 17.65 7.68 -14.91
CA GLU A 181 18.83 8.33 -15.52
C GLU A 181 19.70 7.28 -16.18
N ARG A 182 19.65 7.20 -17.51
CA ARG A 182 20.47 6.27 -18.29
C ARG A 182 20.99 6.91 -19.56
N GLU A 183 22.25 6.62 -19.87
CA GLU A 183 22.89 6.97 -21.16
C GLU A 183 22.80 8.46 -21.53
N GLY A 184 22.83 9.34 -20.53
CA GLY A 184 22.76 10.79 -20.70
C GLY A 184 21.33 11.34 -20.86
N VAL A 185 20.30 10.51 -20.74
CA VAL A 185 18.90 10.91 -20.70
C VAL A 185 18.35 10.74 -19.29
N SER A 186 17.77 11.81 -18.75
CA SER A 186 16.99 11.79 -17.50
C SER A 186 15.52 11.90 -17.86
N ILE A 187 14.71 10.97 -17.34
CA ILE A 187 13.27 10.90 -17.53
C ILE A 187 12.63 10.79 -16.15
N ARG A 188 11.62 11.62 -15.89
CA ARG A 188 10.85 11.56 -14.65
C ARG A 188 9.38 11.33 -14.94
N HIS A 189 8.77 10.44 -14.17
CA HIS A 189 7.34 10.18 -14.22
C HIS A 189 6.74 10.05 -12.83
N PRO A 190 5.44 10.35 -12.65
CA PRO A 190 4.79 10.20 -11.36
C PRO A 190 4.71 8.72 -10.96
N ALA A 191 4.93 8.46 -9.68
CA ALA A 191 4.90 7.14 -9.06
C ALA A 191 4.40 7.25 -7.62
N GLN A 192 3.22 7.82 -7.43
CA GLN A 192 2.56 7.91 -6.14
C GLN A 192 1.81 6.61 -5.85
N PHE A 193 2.41 5.71 -5.07
CA PHE A 193 1.79 4.43 -4.71
C PHE A 193 1.98 4.12 -3.23
N VAL A 194 1.08 3.30 -2.68
CA VAL A 194 1.26 2.76 -1.33
C VAL A 194 2.12 1.50 -1.44
N LEU A 195 3.29 1.54 -0.81
CA LEU A 195 4.20 0.39 -0.73
C LEU A 195 3.76 -0.57 0.38
N ILE A 196 3.55 -1.83 0.03
CA ILE A 196 3.18 -2.90 0.96
C ILE A 196 4.20 -4.01 0.84
N GLY A 197 5.00 -4.18 1.89
CA GLY A 197 5.98 -5.25 2.02
C GLY A 197 5.44 -6.39 2.87
N SER A 198 5.57 -7.63 2.42
CA SER A 198 5.37 -8.82 3.24
C SER A 198 6.71 -9.50 3.52
N GLY A 199 6.87 -10.06 4.71
CA GLY A 199 8.07 -10.82 5.06
C GLY A 199 7.79 -11.91 6.08
N ASN A 200 8.66 -12.92 6.12
CA ASN A 200 8.64 -13.99 7.10
C ASN A 200 9.85 -13.83 8.05
N PRO A 201 9.64 -13.66 9.37
CA PRO A 201 10.75 -13.58 10.32
C PRO A 201 11.72 -14.76 10.27
N GLU A 202 11.26 -15.95 9.88
CA GLU A 202 12.12 -17.15 9.79
C GLU A 202 13.10 -17.13 8.61
N GLU A 203 12.82 -16.35 7.56
CA GLU A 203 13.65 -16.29 6.34
C GLU A 203 14.79 -15.27 6.42
N GLY A 204 14.83 -14.49 7.49
CA GLY A 204 15.85 -13.47 7.73
C GLY A 204 15.26 -12.22 8.37
N GLU A 205 16.10 -11.51 9.12
CA GLU A 205 15.72 -10.19 9.64
C GLU A 205 15.82 -9.13 8.54
N LEU A 206 14.85 -8.22 8.53
CA LEU A 206 14.90 -7.04 7.68
C LEU A 206 16.07 -6.14 8.08
N ARG A 207 16.72 -5.56 7.08
CA ARG A 207 17.79 -4.60 7.32
C ARG A 207 17.26 -3.35 8.05
N PRO A 208 17.99 -2.80 9.03
CA PRO A 208 17.55 -1.62 9.78
C PRO A 208 17.23 -0.40 8.91
N GLN A 209 17.93 -0.21 7.79
CA GLN A 209 17.69 0.89 6.85
C GLN A 209 16.29 0.81 6.21
N LEU A 210 15.80 -0.41 5.97
CA LEU A 210 14.47 -0.63 5.41
C LEU A 210 13.42 -0.31 6.46
N LEU A 211 13.59 -0.88 7.66
CA LEU A 211 12.67 -0.67 8.78
C LEU A 211 12.49 0.82 9.06
N ASP A 212 13.57 1.61 9.16
CA ASP A 212 13.42 3.04 9.42
C ASP A 212 12.64 3.79 8.33
N ARG A 213 12.74 3.33 7.07
CA ARG A 213 12.09 3.97 5.93
C ARG A 213 10.62 3.62 5.78
N PHE A 214 10.16 2.48 6.28
CA PHE A 214 8.74 2.18 6.29
C PHE A 214 8.00 2.96 7.38
N GLY A 215 6.80 3.42 7.06
CA GLY A 215 5.92 4.13 7.99
C GLY A 215 5.48 3.22 9.12
N MET A 216 4.86 2.10 8.79
CA MET A 216 4.24 1.19 9.75
C MET A 216 4.79 -0.23 9.65
N HIS A 217 4.78 -0.92 10.78
CA HIS A 217 5.08 -2.33 10.90
C HIS A 217 3.93 -3.05 11.60
N ALA A 218 3.22 -3.89 10.85
CA ALA A 218 2.17 -4.75 11.36
C ALA A 218 2.72 -6.17 11.52
N GLU A 219 2.46 -6.76 12.69
CA GLU A 219 2.82 -8.15 12.97
C GLU A 219 1.56 -9.01 12.99
N ILE A 220 1.58 -10.11 12.26
CA ILE A 220 0.47 -11.04 12.18
C ILE A 220 0.89 -12.33 12.87
N THR A 221 0.28 -12.55 14.02
CA THR A 221 0.39 -13.82 14.73
C THR A 221 -0.71 -14.76 14.27
N THR A 222 -0.38 -16.05 14.22
CA THR A 222 -1.37 -17.10 13.99
C THR A 222 -2.40 -17.10 15.12
N VAL A 223 -3.68 -17.09 14.75
CA VAL A 223 -4.78 -17.12 15.73
C VAL A 223 -4.68 -18.40 16.55
N LYS A 224 -4.50 -18.27 17.87
CA LYS A 224 -4.32 -19.41 18.79
C LYS A 224 -5.65 -19.97 19.30
N ASP A 225 -6.71 -19.16 19.34
CA ASP A 225 -8.03 -19.58 19.81
C ASP A 225 -8.64 -20.62 18.85
N PRO A 226 -8.92 -21.86 19.31
CA PRO A 226 -9.54 -22.89 18.49
C PRO A 226 -10.86 -22.46 17.85
N ASN A 227 -11.68 -21.66 18.54
CA ASN A 227 -12.98 -21.25 18.03
C ASN A 227 -12.84 -20.35 16.80
N LEU A 228 -11.97 -19.35 16.88
CA LEU A 228 -11.67 -18.46 15.75
C LEU A 228 -11.01 -19.23 14.59
N ARG A 229 -10.16 -20.22 14.87
CA ARG A 229 -9.55 -21.06 13.81
C ARG A 229 -10.60 -21.85 13.03
N VAL A 230 -11.58 -22.45 13.73
CA VAL A 230 -12.69 -23.16 13.07
C VAL A 230 -13.50 -22.19 12.22
N GLN A 231 -13.84 -21.01 12.75
CA GLN A 231 -14.55 -19.97 12.00
C GLN A 231 -13.82 -19.57 10.71
N ILE A 232 -12.51 -19.34 10.76
CA ILE A 232 -11.72 -18.99 9.57
C ILE A 232 -11.81 -20.09 8.49
N VAL A 233 -11.74 -21.36 8.89
CA VAL A 233 -11.83 -22.49 7.96
C VAL A 233 -13.24 -22.64 7.39
N GLU A 234 -14.27 -22.44 8.20
CA GLU A 234 -15.67 -22.48 7.76
C GLU A 234 -15.99 -21.35 6.77
N GLU A 235 -15.59 -20.11 7.09
CA GLU A 235 -15.79 -18.96 6.21
C GLU A 235 -15.03 -19.12 4.89
N ARG A 236 -13.81 -19.67 4.94
CA ARG A 236 -13.05 -19.99 3.73
C ARG A 236 -13.76 -21.05 2.89
N SER A 237 -14.29 -22.08 3.53
CA SER A 237 -15.01 -23.17 2.85
C SER A 237 -16.32 -22.68 2.21
N LYS A 238 -17.07 -21.79 2.87
CA LYS A 238 -18.27 -21.13 2.33
C LYS A 238 -17.94 -20.31 1.08
N PHE A 239 -16.84 -19.55 1.12
CA PHE A 239 -16.38 -18.79 -0.03
C PHE A 239 -15.96 -19.67 -1.20
N GLU A 240 -15.31 -20.81 -0.95
CA GLU A 240 -14.89 -21.74 -2.01
C GLU A 240 -16.07 -22.49 -2.65
N GLN A 241 -17.13 -22.77 -1.90
CA GLN A 241 -18.35 -23.39 -2.42
C GLN A 241 -19.12 -22.43 -3.33
N ASP A 242 -19.47 -21.24 -2.85
CA ASP A 242 -20.28 -20.26 -3.59
C ASP A 242 -19.74 -18.82 -3.42
N PRO A 243 -18.69 -18.44 -4.18
CA PRO A 243 -18.03 -17.14 -4.01
C PRO A 243 -18.97 -15.95 -4.24
N LYS A 244 -19.89 -16.06 -5.20
CA LYS A 244 -20.79 -14.97 -5.59
C LYS A 244 -21.83 -14.66 -4.51
N GLU A 245 -22.40 -15.69 -3.90
CA GLU A 245 -23.37 -15.52 -2.83
C GLU A 245 -22.70 -14.97 -1.57
N TYR A 246 -21.52 -15.49 -1.26
CA TYR A 246 -20.71 -15.00 -0.15
C TYR A 246 -20.38 -13.51 -0.29
N ILE A 247 -19.86 -13.07 -1.44
CA ILE A 247 -19.55 -11.66 -1.69
C ILE A 247 -20.81 -10.78 -1.59
N LYS A 248 -21.96 -11.27 -2.06
CA LYS A 248 -23.22 -10.53 -1.97
C LYS A 248 -23.65 -10.28 -0.52
N GLY A 249 -23.39 -11.22 0.39
CA GLY A 249 -23.67 -11.06 1.82
C GLY A 249 -22.84 -9.95 2.48
N PHE A 250 -21.61 -9.72 2.01
CA PHE A 250 -20.70 -8.70 2.56
C PHE A 250 -20.71 -7.38 1.79
N GLN A 251 -21.52 -7.26 0.74
CA GLN A 251 -21.50 -6.09 -0.15
C GLN A 251 -21.89 -4.80 0.59
N GLU A 252 -22.87 -4.86 1.49
CA GLU A 252 -23.29 -3.70 2.29
C GLU A 252 -22.18 -3.22 3.24
N LEU A 253 -21.48 -4.16 3.89
CA LEU A 253 -20.37 -3.84 4.79
C LEU A 253 -19.18 -3.24 4.03
N GLN A 254 -18.85 -3.80 2.85
CA GLN A 254 -17.79 -3.25 2.01
C GLN A 254 -18.13 -1.84 1.49
N GLU A 255 -19.37 -1.61 1.08
CA GLU A 255 -19.79 -0.29 0.59
C GLU A 255 -19.79 0.75 1.72
N ASN A 256 -20.17 0.38 2.94
CA ASN A 256 -20.06 1.24 4.12
C ASN A 256 -18.59 1.58 4.42
N LEU A 257 -17.69 0.59 4.38
CA LEU A 257 -16.26 0.83 4.59
C LEU A 257 -15.66 1.70 3.48
N ARG A 258 -16.07 1.50 2.22
CA ARG A 258 -15.66 2.35 1.10
C ARG A 258 -16.06 3.81 1.33
N LYS A 259 -17.31 4.06 1.73
CA LYS A 259 -17.80 5.41 2.06
C LYS A 259 -16.99 6.03 3.18
N GLN A 260 -16.72 5.27 4.24
CA GLN A 260 -15.87 5.73 5.34
C GLN A 260 -14.46 6.13 4.88
N ILE A 261 -13.85 5.38 3.98
CA ILE A 261 -12.51 5.72 3.44
C ILE A 261 -12.56 7.03 2.65
N VAL A 262 -13.57 7.21 1.79
CA VAL A 262 -13.73 8.43 0.98
C VAL A 262 -13.98 9.64 1.89
N GLU A 263 -14.89 9.53 2.84
CA GLU A 263 -15.16 10.59 3.84
C GLU A 263 -13.90 10.90 4.67
N ALA A 264 -13.13 9.89 5.05
CA ALA A 264 -11.89 10.06 5.80
C ALA A 264 -10.80 10.78 4.98
N GLN A 265 -10.69 10.51 3.68
CA GLN A 265 -9.76 11.19 2.77
C GLN A 265 -10.14 12.66 2.59
N GLU A 266 -11.44 12.98 2.46
CA GLU A 266 -11.94 14.36 2.36
C GLU A 266 -11.76 15.16 3.66
N LEU A 267 -11.91 14.48 4.82
CA LEU A 267 -11.77 15.11 6.14
C LEU A 267 -10.31 15.32 6.54
N LEU A 268 -9.37 14.49 6.06
CA LEU A 268 -7.96 14.48 6.46
C LEU A 268 -7.29 15.88 6.48
N PRO A 269 -7.47 16.77 5.49
CA PRO A 269 -6.87 18.10 5.49
C PRO A 269 -7.34 19.00 6.64
N GLN A 270 -8.54 18.74 7.17
CA GLN A 270 -9.15 19.52 8.25
C GLN A 270 -8.72 19.03 9.63
N VAL A 271 -8.20 17.81 9.75
CA VAL A 271 -7.88 17.18 11.03
C VAL A 271 -6.71 17.85 11.74
N ARG A 272 -6.92 18.19 13.02
CA ARG A 272 -5.98 18.91 13.88
C ARG A 272 -5.47 18.00 15.00
N VAL A 273 -4.19 18.20 15.32
CA VAL A 273 -3.54 17.59 16.49
C VAL A 273 -3.20 18.73 17.43
N SER A 274 -3.67 18.65 18.67
CA SER A 274 -3.38 19.66 19.70
C SER A 274 -1.89 19.72 20.01
N HIS A 275 -1.41 20.88 20.48
CA HIS A 275 0.00 21.04 20.82
C HIS A 275 0.44 20.09 21.95
N ASP A 276 -0.42 19.90 22.95
CA ASP A 276 -0.16 18.97 24.07
C ASP A 276 0.10 17.54 23.56
N LEU A 277 -0.76 17.03 22.66
CA LEU A 277 -0.58 15.70 22.09
C LEU A 277 0.69 15.58 21.24
N LYS A 278 1.07 16.64 20.50
CA LYS A 278 2.35 16.66 19.77
C LYS A 278 3.54 16.56 20.73
N THR A 279 3.50 17.29 21.85
CA THR A 279 4.54 17.24 22.87
C THR A 279 4.63 15.84 23.48
N LYS A 280 3.48 15.20 23.78
CA LYS A 280 3.46 13.80 24.25
C LYS A 280 4.04 12.82 23.23
N ILE A 281 3.70 12.95 21.94
CA ILE A 281 4.27 12.12 20.87
C ILE A 281 5.81 12.22 20.85
N SER A 282 6.34 13.44 20.92
CA SER A 282 7.79 13.64 20.94
C SER A 282 8.44 13.17 22.23
N GLN A 283 7.74 13.25 23.37
CA GLN A 283 8.21 12.66 24.62
C GLN A 283 8.33 11.13 24.51
N ILE A 284 7.30 10.45 23.98
CA ILE A 284 7.34 9.00 23.75
C ILE A 284 8.51 8.63 22.82
N CYS A 285 8.72 9.38 21.73
CA CYS A 285 9.83 9.12 20.81
C CYS A 285 11.20 9.32 21.47
N SER A 286 11.32 10.33 22.34
CA SER A 286 12.54 10.61 23.10
C SER A 286 12.84 9.56 24.17
N GLU A 287 11.83 9.10 24.91
CA GLU A 287 11.98 8.05 25.94
C GLU A 287 12.38 6.71 25.33
N LEU A 288 11.88 6.42 24.14
CA LEU A 288 12.22 5.22 23.37
C LEU A 288 13.56 5.33 22.60
N ASN A 289 14.28 6.44 22.71
CA ASN A 289 15.55 6.71 22.01
C ASN A 289 15.49 6.45 20.48
N ILE A 290 14.40 6.89 19.84
CA ILE A 290 14.23 6.73 18.38
C ILE A 290 15.12 7.73 17.65
N ASP A 291 15.79 7.26 16.61
CA ASP A 291 16.65 8.10 15.78
C ASP A 291 15.82 9.02 14.86
N GLY A 292 16.11 10.32 14.92
CA GLY A 292 15.50 11.32 14.03
C GLY A 292 14.02 11.62 14.34
N LEU A 293 13.39 12.40 13.44
CA LEU A 293 12.01 12.91 13.62
C LEU A 293 10.98 12.12 12.81
N ARG A 294 11.40 11.04 12.16
CA ARG A 294 10.51 10.28 11.26
C ARG A 294 9.41 9.56 12.05
N GLY A 295 9.74 9.04 13.24
CA GLY A 295 8.75 8.49 14.18
C GLY A 295 7.66 9.50 14.51
N ASP A 296 8.04 10.72 14.91
CA ASP A 296 7.10 11.81 15.21
C ASP A 296 6.19 12.15 14.04
N ILE A 297 6.75 12.28 12.83
CA ILE A 297 6.00 12.64 11.62
C ILE A 297 4.98 11.55 11.30
N VAL A 298 5.40 10.28 11.36
CA VAL A 298 4.55 9.15 11.03
C VAL A 298 3.42 9.00 12.04
N ILE A 299 3.69 9.10 13.35
CA ILE A 299 2.64 9.04 14.38
C ILE A 299 1.63 10.17 14.20
N ASN A 300 2.09 11.40 13.94
CA ASN A 300 1.19 12.53 13.71
C ASN A 300 0.28 12.30 12.50
N ARG A 301 0.81 11.77 11.39
CA ARG A 301 0.02 11.44 10.19
C ARG A 301 -0.95 10.29 10.45
N ALA A 302 -0.46 9.21 11.04
CA ALA A 302 -1.25 8.03 11.39
C ALA A 302 -2.40 8.38 12.33
N SER A 303 -2.15 9.20 13.35
CA SER A 303 -3.19 9.62 14.31
C SER A 303 -4.26 10.47 13.65
N LYS A 304 -3.88 11.35 12.71
CA LYS A 304 -4.84 12.12 11.91
C LYS A 304 -5.69 11.22 11.01
N ALA A 305 -5.06 10.28 10.31
CA ALA A 305 -5.75 9.32 9.45
C ALA A 305 -6.70 8.42 10.27
N HIS A 306 -6.33 8.06 11.50
CA HIS A 306 -7.17 7.26 12.38
C HIS A 306 -8.36 8.06 12.92
N ALA A 307 -8.15 9.33 13.28
CA ALA A 307 -9.23 10.24 13.66
C ALA A 307 -10.21 10.49 12.50
N SER A 308 -9.70 10.69 11.27
CA SER A 308 -10.55 10.87 10.08
C SER A 308 -11.32 9.61 9.71
N LEU A 309 -10.74 8.42 9.86
CA LEU A 309 -11.44 7.14 9.69
C LEU A 309 -12.64 7.01 10.65
N ARG A 310 -12.55 7.60 11.84
CA ARG A 310 -13.64 7.67 12.82
C ARG A 310 -14.56 8.89 12.63
N GLY A 311 -14.38 9.68 11.57
CA GLY A 311 -15.17 10.88 11.28
C GLY A 311 -14.91 12.06 12.22
N ARG A 312 -13.76 12.11 12.92
CA ARG A 312 -13.41 13.17 13.88
C ARG A 312 -12.37 14.12 13.32
N VAL A 313 -12.55 15.41 13.62
CA VAL A 313 -11.64 16.51 13.21
C VAL A 313 -10.52 16.74 14.23
N ASP A 314 -10.73 16.36 15.49
CA ASP A 314 -9.71 16.47 16.53
C ASP A 314 -9.20 15.08 16.92
N VAL A 315 -7.87 14.94 16.90
CA VAL A 315 -7.17 13.72 17.34
C VAL A 315 -7.27 13.59 18.85
N THR A 316 -7.62 12.39 19.30
CA THR A 316 -7.67 12.04 20.74
C THR A 316 -6.46 11.21 21.15
N GLN A 317 -6.27 11.07 22.45
CA GLN A 317 -5.25 10.21 23.02
C GLN A 317 -5.39 8.76 22.52
N GLU A 318 -6.61 8.21 22.53
CA GLU A 318 -6.89 6.85 22.02
C GLU A 318 -6.39 6.61 20.58
N ASP A 319 -6.46 7.63 19.71
CA ASP A 319 -5.97 7.49 18.33
C ASP A 319 -4.47 7.25 18.30
N ILE A 320 -3.73 7.95 19.16
CA ILE A 320 -2.29 7.82 19.32
C ILE A 320 -1.96 6.43 19.88
N GLU A 321 -2.68 5.96 20.90
CA GLU A 321 -2.42 4.66 21.51
C GLU A 321 -2.52 3.51 20.50
N GLN A 322 -3.51 3.56 19.60
CA GLN A 322 -3.72 2.54 18.58
C GLN A 322 -2.63 2.53 17.50
N VAL A 323 -2.11 3.70 17.11
CA VAL A 323 -1.16 3.80 15.98
C VAL A 323 0.30 3.75 16.41
N VAL A 324 0.63 4.17 17.63
CA VAL A 324 2.03 4.30 18.08
C VAL A 324 2.77 2.97 18.04
N THR A 325 2.12 1.86 18.44
CA THR A 325 2.74 0.53 18.38
C THR A 325 3.14 0.18 16.94
N LEU A 326 2.25 0.42 15.97
CA LEU A 326 2.52 0.18 14.54
C LEU A 326 3.63 1.08 13.98
N CYS A 327 3.77 2.30 14.48
CA CYS A 327 4.72 3.28 13.95
C CYS A 327 6.13 3.17 14.54
N LEU A 328 6.26 2.65 15.76
CA LEU A 328 7.52 2.69 16.52
C LEU A 328 8.20 1.32 16.72
N ARG A 329 7.45 0.21 16.70
CA ARG A 329 8.02 -1.10 17.07
C ARG A 329 9.28 -1.48 16.29
N HIS A 330 9.34 -1.11 15.01
CA HIS A 330 10.43 -1.42 14.10
C HIS A 330 11.54 -0.37 14.07
N ARG A 331 11.35 0.76 14.77
CA ARG A 331 12.33 1.83 14.95
C ARG A 331 13.13 1.69 16.23
N LEU A 332 12.74 0.75 17.11
CA LEU A 332 13.47 0.47 18.33
C LEU A 332 14.77 -0.26 18.02
N ARG A 333 15.87 0.22 18.60
CA ARG A 333 17.11 -0.53 18.64
C ARG A 333 16.94 -1.70 19.60
N LYS A 334 17.04 -2.92 19.06
CA LYS A 334 17.12 -4.13 19.89
C LYS A 334 18.52 -4.22 20.46
N ASP A 335 18.66 -4.01 21.76
CA ASP A 335 19.88 -4.44 22.44
C ASP A 335 19.91 -5.97 22.44
N PRO A 336 21.01 -6.62 22.02
CA PRO A 336 21.09 -8.08 21.90
C PRO A 336 20.95 -8.84 23.24
N LEU A 337 20.92 -8.10 24.36
CA LEU A 337 20.72 -8.62 25.72
C LEU A 337 19.27 -8.48 26.21
N GLU A 338 18.43 -7.67 25.55
CA GLU A 338 17.02 -7.51 25.91
C GLU A 338 16.17 -8.59 25.22
N THR A 339 15.45 -9.37 26.02
CA THR A 339 14.51 -10.41 25.53
C THR A 339 13.07 -9.92 25.41
N THR A 340 12.82 -8.65 25.73
CA THR A 340 11.48 -8.05 25.70
C THR A 340 11.07 -7.73 24.27
N ASP A 341 9.85 -8.10 23.91
CA ASP A 341 9.27 -7.75 22.62
C ASP A 341 9.20 -6.22 22.45
N SER A 342 9.62 -5.74 21.28
CA SER A 342 9.64 -4.32 20.93
C SER A 342 8.23 -3.71 21.03
N GLY A 343 7.19 -4.45 20.65
CA GLY A 343 5.79 -3.99 20.79
C GLY A 343 5.37 -3.79 22.25
N ALA A 344 5.72 -4.73 23.13
CA ALA A 344 5.41 -4.64 24.56
C ALA A 344 6.15 -3.47 25.25
N LYS A 345 7.40 -3.20 24.86
CA LYS A 345 8.17 -2.05 25.37
C LYS A 345 7.52 -0.72 25.01
N VAL A 346 7.06 -0.58 23.76
CA VAL A 346 6.30 0.60 23.33
C VAL A 346 5.04 0.75 24.19
N GLN A 347 4.25 -0.31 24.37
CA GLN A 347 3.03 -0.25 25.19
C GLN A 347 3.29 0.08 26.66
N GLN A 348 4.43 -0.33 27.22
CA GLN A 348 4.80 0.01 28.60
C GLN A 348 5.06 1.51 28.74
N VAL A 349 5.92 2.08 27.89
CA VAL A 349 6.19 3.52 27.88
C VAL A 349 4.90 4.29 27.66
N LEU A 350 4.06 3.81 26.75
CA LEU A 350 2.76 4.41 26.46
C LEU A 350 1.87 4.52 27.71
N LYS A 351 1.82 3.50 28.58
CA LYS A 351 1.08 3.55 29.85
C LYS A 351 1.69 4.47 30.91
N GLU A 352 2.96 4.82 30.77
CA GLU A 352 3.66 5.71 31.70
C GLU A 352 3.51 7.19 31.29
N THR A 353 3.41 7.47 29.98
CA THR A 353 3.34 8.85 29.44
C THR A 353 1.91 9.37 29.19
N LEU A 354 0.94 8.48 28.92
CA LEU A 354 -0.45 8.79 28.55
C LEU A 354 -1.42 8.44 29.69
#